data_AF-A0A924IMK9-F1
#
_entry.id   AF-A0A924IMK9-F1
#
_cell.length_a   1.000
_cell.length_b   1.000
_cell.length_c   1.000
_cell.angle_alpha   90.00
_cell.angle_beta   90.00
_cell.angle_gamma   90.00
#
_symmetry.space_group_name_H-M   'P 1'
#
loop_
_entity.id
_entity.type
_entity.pdbx_description
1 polymer ?
#
loop_
_entity_poly.entity_id
_entity_poly.type
_entity_poly.pdbx_seq_one_letter_code
_entity_poly.pdbx_strand_id
1 'polypeptide(L)'
;MAPFADAQPRTRWENCKAKDCKQLFEGQLWKCSPLTYLRLQDTKYGLSEAWAPYLQYQPLPPDCTDEALRLFLAHEDEAYCGMCPARPEPCEKPLPFASAGGAGPLT
;
A
#
# COMPACT_ATOMS: atom_id res chain seq x y z
N MET A 1 14.69 5.08 -3.56
CA MET A 1 13.23 5.31 -3.41
C MET A 1 13.02 6.19 -2.19
N ALA A 2 12.13 7.17 -2.24
CA ALA A 2 11.81 8.05 -1.11
C ALA A 2 10.29 8.00 -0.82
N PRO A 3 9.86 8.17 0.44
CA PRO A 3 8.44 8.24 0.77
C PRO A 3 7.86 9.58 0.28
N PHE A 4 6.56 9.64 0.06
CA PHE A 4 5.87 10.89 -0.26
C PHE A 4 5.74 11.78 0.98
N ALA A 5 6.37 12.94 1.02
CA ALA A 5 6.48 13.77 2.23
C ALA A 5 5.47 14.94 2.32
N ASP A 6 4.20 14.68 2.03
CA ASP A 6 3.12 15.68 2.03
C ASP A 6 2.10 15.34 3.12
N ALA A 7 1.79 16.32 3.98
CA ALA A 7 1.04 16.11 5.22
C ALA A 7 -0.49 15.94 5.03
N GLN A 8 -0.92 14.97 4.21
CA GLN A 8 -2.33 14.74 3.85
C GLN A 8 -2.77 13.28 4.05
N PRO A 9 -2.69 12.72 5.27
CA PRO A 9 -2.99 11.31 5.55
C PRO A 9 -4.42 10.93 5.16
N ARG A 10 -5.40 11.80 5.42
CA ARG A 10 -6.81 11.56 5.08
C ARG A 10 -7.02 11.35 3.59
N THR A 11 -6.60 12.31 2.78
CA THR A 11 -6.73 12.25 1.31
C THR A 11 -6.03 11.02 0.73
N ARG A 12 -4.88 10.65 1.30
CA ARG A 12 -4.13 9.45 0.89
C ARG A 12 -4.92 8.18 1.18
N TRP A 13 -5.54 8.06 2.35
CA TRP A 13 -6.38 6.92 2.70
C TRP A 13 -7.62 6.84 1.81
N GLU A 14 -8.29 7.98 1.55
CA GLU A 14 -9.48 8.02 0.70
C GLU A 14 -9.21 7.51 -0.72
N ASN A 15 -8.07 7.91 -1.29
CA ASN A 15 -7.61 7.52 -2.63
C ASN A 15 -6.90 6.15 -2.66
N CYS A 16 -6.64 5.53 -1.51
CA CYS A 16 -5.89 4.30 -1.41
C CYS A 16 -6.69 3.10 -1.93
N LYS A 17 -6.13 2.36 -2.88
CA LYS A 17 -6.68 1.06 -3.32
C LYS A 17 -6.34 -0.07 -2.36
N ALA A 18 -5.28 0.06 -1.57
CA ALA A 18 -4.85 -0.96 -0.62
C ALA A 18 -5.63 -0.92 0.72
N LYS A 19 -6.49 0.09 0.95
CA LYS A 19 -7.23 0.24 2.22
C LYS A 19 -8.14 -0.94 2.53
N ASP A 20 -8.62 -1.64 1.50
CA ASP A 20 -9.47 -2.82 1.61
C ASP A 20 -8.68 -4.14 1.56
N CYS A 21 -7.37 -4.07 1.33
CA CYS A 21 -6.49 -5.23 1.14
C CYS A 21 -5.50 -5.38 2.29
N LYS A 22 -6.02 -5.65 3.50
CA LYS A 22 -5.20 -6.01 4.67
C LYS A 22 -4.37 -7.25 4.36
N GLN A 23 -3.18 -7.36 4.95
CA GLN A 23 -2.27 -8.47 4.68
C GLN A 23 -2.13 -9.36 5.92
N LEU A 24 -2.06 -10.67 5.69
CA LEU A 24 -1.60 -11.62 6.68
C LEU A 24 -0.14 -11.97 6.36
N PHE A 25 0.77 -11.64 7.26
CA PHE A 25 2.20 -11.86 7.06
C PHE A 25 2.89 -12.08 8.39
N GLU A 26 3.76 -13.10 8.43
CA GLU A 26 4.48 -13.51 9.66
C GLU A 26 3.54 -13.75 10.86
N GLY A 27 2.37 -14.35 10.60
CA GLY A 27 1.37 -14.65 11.63
C GLY A 27 0.61 -13.43 12.17
N GLN A 28 0.83 -12.24 11.60
CA GLN A 28 0.25 -10.98 12.08
C GLN A 28 -0.62 -10.33 11.00
N LEU A 29 -1.57 -9.49 11.43
CA LEU A 29 -2.45 -8.73 10.56
C LEU A 29 -1.90 -7.31 10.34
N TRP A 30 -1.63 -6.98 9.08
CA TRP A 30 -1.08 -5.70 8.65
C TRP A 30 -2.12 -4.89 7.89
N LYS A 31 -2.03 -3.55 7.98
CA LYS A 31 -2.99 -2.63 7.35
C LYS A 31 -3.02 -2.70 5.84
N CYS A 32 -1.85 -2.77 5.20
CA CYS A 32 -1.72 -2.71 3.76
C CYS A 32 -0.39 -3.31 3.28
N SER A 33 -0.32 -3.65 1.99
CA SER A 33 0.88 -4.24 1.39
C SER A 33 2.14 -3.37 1.46
N PRO A 34 2.08 -2.02 1.29
CA PRO A 34 3.28 -1.19 1.44
C PRO A 34 3.92 -1.31 2.83
N LEU A 35 3.13 -1.29 3.92
CA LEU A 35 3.67 -1.41 5.29
C LEU A 35 4.22 -2.81 5.56
N THR A 36 3.48 -3.82 5.11
CA THR A 36 3.83 -5.24 5.32
C THR A 36 5.22 -5.56 4.79
N TYR A 37 5.51 -5.10 3.57
CA TYR A 37 6.72 -5.50 2.85
C TYR A 37 7.83 -4.46 2.89
N LEU A 38 7.65 -3.34 3.60
CA LEU A 38 8.65 -2.27 3.67
C LEU A 38 9.98 -2.78 4.28
N ARG A 39 9.91 -3.61 5.32
CA ARG A 39 11.11 -4.20 5.94
C ARG A 39 11.90 -5.10 4.98
N LEU A 40 11.20 -5.82 4.10
CA LEU A 40 11.87 -6.65 3.08
C LEU A 40 12.60 -5.77 2.05
N GLN A 41 12.02 -4.62 1.71
CA GLN A 41 12.66 -3.64 0.83
C GLN A 41 13.88 -3.00 1.50
N ASP A 42 13.78 -2.67 2.78
CA ASP A 42 14.89 -2.13 3.56
C ASP A 42 16.06 -3.12 3.69
N THR A 43 15.78 -4.35 4.08
CA THR A 43 16.80 -5.41 4.15
C THR A 43 17.50 -5.63 2.80
N LYS A 44 16.75 -5.57 1.69
CA LYS A 44 17.31 -5.84 0.36
C LYS A 44 18.09 -4.67 -0.23
N TYR A 45 17.66 -3.43 0.03
CA TYR A 45 18.16 -2.26 -0.70
C TYR A 45 18.79 -1.18 0.18
N GLY A 46 18.71 -1.28 1.52
CA GLY A 46 19.21 -0.28 2.46
C GLY A 46 18.52 1.06 2.25
N LEU A 47 17.26 1.20 2.70
CA LEU A 47 16.50 2.42 2.46
C LEU A 47 17.07 3.59 3.27
N SER A 48 16.84 4.81 2.79
CA SER A 48 17.30 6.02 3.46
C SER A 48 16.58 6.25 4.80
N GLU A 49 17.17 7.07 5.67
CA GLU A 49 16.60 7.43 6.98
C GLU A 49 15.19 8.04 6.91
N ALA A 50 14.80 8.60 5.76
CA ALA A 50 13.44 9.08 5.53
C ALA A 50 12.37 7.99 5.72
N TRP A 51 12.74 6.71 5.60
CA TRP A 51 11.85 5.59 5.81
C TRP A 51 11.74 5.13 7.27
N ALA A 52 12.62 5.61 8.16
CA ALA A 52 12.71 5.17 9.54
C ALA A 52 11.38 5.27 10.32
N PRO A 53 10.56 6.33 10.17
CA PRO A 53 9.27 6.40 10.85
C PRO A 53 8.32 5.26 10.45
N TYR A 54 8.35 4.84 9.19
CA TYR A 54 7.41 3.83 8.67
C TYR A 54 7.85 2.40 8.98
N LEU A 55 9.16 2.16 9.13
CA LEU A 55 9.71 0.85 9.52
C LEU A 55 9.30 0.43 10.94
N GLN A 56 8.92 1.40 11.76
CA GLN A 56 8.45 1.20 13.14
C GLN A 56 7.00 0.73 13.25
N TYR A 57 6.28 0.59 12.12
CA TYR A 57 4.90 0.12 12.12
C TYR A 57 4.76 -1.24 12.84
N GLN A 58 3.70 -1.35 13.65
CA GLN A 58 3.38 -2.55 14.43
C GLN A 58 2.08 -3.18 13.89
N PRO A 59 2.14 -4.41 13.35
CA PRO A 59 0.93 -5.15 12.98
C PRO A 59 0.20 -5.69 14.21
N LEU A 60 -1.04 -6.14 14.01
CA LEU A 60 -1.85 -6.74 15.06
C LEU A 60 -1.49 -8.23 15.22
N PRO A 61 -1.15 -8.70 16.43
CA PRO A 61 -0.80 -10.10 16.66
C PRO A 61 -2.05 -10.99 16.73
N PRO A 62 -1.89 -12.32 16.54
CA PRO A 62 -3.02 -13.25 16.44
C PRO A 62 -3.71 -13.51 17.79
N ASP A 63 -3.05 -13.22 18.91
CA ASP A 63 -3.55 -13.35 20.28
C ASP A 63 -4.22 -12.06 20.79
N CYS A 64 -4.47 -11.09 19.91
CA CYS A 64 -5.18 -9.87 20.25
C CYS A 64 -6.63 -10.13 20.69
N THR A 65 -7.22 -9.17 21.39
CA THR A 65 -8.64 -9.23 21.77
C THR A 65 -9.55 -8.87 20.61
N ASP A 66 -10.80 -9.32 20.63
CA ASP A 66 -11.82 -8.94 19.65
C ASP A 66 -12.03 -7.42 19.59
N GLU A 67 -11.88 -6.71 20.72
CA GLU A 67 -11.93 -5.24 20.75
C GLU A 67 -10.76 -4.63 19.98
N ALA A 68 -9.53 -5.11 20.21
CA ALA A 68 -8.35 -4.65 19.49
C ALA A 68 -8.48 -4.93 17.98
N LEU A 69 -9.00 -6.09 17.61
CA LEU A 69 -9.30 -6.43 16.21
C LEU A 69 -10.32 -5.45 15.60
N ARG A 70 -11.44 -5.19 16.29
CA ARG A 70 -12.45 -4.24 15.82
C ARG A 70 -11.88 -2.84 15.63
N LEU A 71 -11.14 -2.32 16.62
CA LEU A 71 -10.49 -1.02 16.54
C LEU A 71 -9.47 -0.97 15.40
N PHE A 72 -8.67 -2.03 15.23
CA PHE A 72 -7.72 -2.13 14.14
C PHE A 72 -8.42 -2.12 12.77
N LEU A 73 -9.53 -2.83 12.61
CA LEU A 73 -10.27 -2.87 11.34
C LEU A 73 -11.00 -1.55 11.05
N ALA A 74 -11.49 -0.87 12.08
CA ALA A 74 -12.20 0.41 11.97
C ALA A 74 -11.28 1.62 11.79
N HIS A 75 -10.01 1.51 12.16
CA HIS A 75 -9.06 2.62 12.05
C HIS A 75 -8.71 2.90 10.57
N GLU A 76 -9.10 4.09 10.11
CA GLU A 76 -8.98 4.52 8.71
C GLU A 76 -7.58 5.07 8.39
N ASP A 77 -7.43 6.39 8.33
CA ASP A 77 -6.15 7.04 8.08
C ASP A 77 -5.27 7.09 9.33
N GLU A 78 -3.99 6.88 9.13
CA GLU A 78 -2.96 6.89 10.17
C GLU A 78 -1.71 7.63 9.67
N ALA A 79 -0.82 8.01 10.59
CA ALA A 79 0.42 8.72 10.23
C ALA A 79 1.25 7.98 9.16
N TYR A 80 1.17 6.65 9.15
CA TYR A 80 1.86 5.78 8.18
C TYR A 80 1.33 5.89 6.75
N CYS A 81 0.07 6.31 6.54
CA CYS A 81 -0.41 6.69 5.20
C CYS A 81 0.44 7.83 4.61
N GLY A 82 1.13 8.56 5.46
CA GLY A 82 2.18 9.52 5.17
C GLY A 82 3.33 9.03 4.29
N MET A 83 3.44 7.75 3.90
CA MET A 83 4.41 7.34 2.87
C MET A 83 3.85 7.23 1.45
N CYS A 84 2.52 7.21 1.28
CA CYS A 84 1.84 6.96 0.01
C CYS A 84 1.46 8.25 -0.75
N PRO A 85 1.34 8.24 -2.09
CA PRO A 85 0.93 9.42 -2.83
C PRO A 85 -0.51 9.82 -2.50
N ALA A 86 -0.77 11.13 -2.34
CA ALA A 86 -2.14 11.64 -2.18
C ALA A 86 -2.98 11.50 -3.47
N ARG A 87 -2.32 11.52 -4.62
CA ARG A 87 -2.93 11.32 -5.94
C ARG A 87 -2.11 10.28 -6.71
N PRO A 88 -2.39 8.97 -6.55
CA PRO A 88 -1.69 7.93 -7.29
C PRO A 88 -1.95 8.08 -8.79
N GLU A 89 -0.87 8.12 -9.58
CA GLU A 89 -0.97 8.13 -11.03
C GLU A 89 -1.33 6.74 -11.56
N PRO A 90 -2.30 6.61 -12.48
CA PRO A 90 -2.56 5.36 -13.16
C PRO A 90 -1.32 4.91 -13.94
N CYS A 91 -0.88 3.68 -13.72
CA CYS A 91 0.09 3.04 -14.59
C CYS A 91 -0.66 2.41 -15.76
N GLU A 92 -0.70 3.09 -16.90
CA GLU A 92 -1.21 2.52 -18.15
C GLU A 92 -0.25 1.42 -18.62
N LYS A 93 -0.73 0.18 -18.59
CA LYS A 93 -0.01 -0.94 -19.19
C LYS A 93 -0.52 -1.08 -20.63
N PRO A 94 0.37 -1.23 -21.62
CA PRO A 94 -0.07 -1.51 -22.98
C PRO A 94 -0.91 -2.79 -22.97
N LEU A 95 -2.02 -2.79 -23.71
CA LEU A 95 -2.81 -4.01 -23.89
C LEU A 95 -1.90 -5.06 -24.53
N PRO A 96 -1.74 -6.25 -23.91
CA PRO A 96 -0.78 -7.26 -24.35
C PRO A 96 -1.02 -7.76 -25.79
N PHE A 97 -2.20 -7.49 -26.36
CA PHE A 97 -2.59 -7.91 -27.70
C PHE A 97 -2.89 -6.75 -28.67
N ALA A 98 -2.57 -5.50 -28.31
CA ALA A 98 -2.76 -4.37 -29.21
C ALA A 98 -1.62 -4.27 -30.24
N SER A 99 -1.46 -5.30 -31.07
CA SER A 99 -0.76 -5.26 -32.36
C SER A 99 -0.98 -6.55 -33.17
N ALA A 100 -2.06 -6.59 -33.95
CA ALA A 100 -2.02 -7.07 -35.34
C ALA A 100 -3.25 -6.52 -36.07
N GLY A 101 -3.02 -5.60 -37.00
CA GLY A 101 -4.05 -5.05 -37.86
C GLY A 101 -4.75 -6.12 -38.69
N GLY A 102 -6.06 -5.95 -38.85
CA GLY A 102 -6.89 -6.82 -39.66
C GLY A 102 -8.33 -6.32 -39.78
N ALA A 103 -8.52 -5.01 -39.95
CA ALA A 103 -9.77 -4.51 -40.55
C ALA A 103 -9.72 -4.86 -42.04
N GLY A 104 -10.06 -6.11 -42.38
CA GLY A 104 -10.44 -6.45 -43.76
C GLY A 104 -11.72 -5.69 -44.11
N PRO A 105 -11.88 -5.16 -45.33
CA PRO A 105 -13.10 -4.46 -45.70
C PRO A 105 -14.28 -5.42 -45.64
N LEU A 106 -15.35 -4.98 -44.98
CA LEU A 106 -16.66 -5.61 -45.09
C LEU A 106 -17.20 -5.26 -46.49
N THR A 107 -17.04 -6.19 -47.43
CA THR A 107 -17.80 -6.25 -48.69
C THR A 107 -18.33 -7.66 -48.87
#